data_AF-A0A8D0LCR3-F1
#
_entry.id   AF-A0A8D0LCR3-F1
#
_cell.length_a   1.000
_cell.length_b   1.000
_cell.length_c   1.000
_cell.angle_alpha   90.00
_cell.angle_beta   90.00
_cell.angle_gamma   90.00
#
_symmetry.space_group_name_H-M   'P 1'
#
loop_
_entity.id
_entity.type
_entity.pdbx_description
1 polymer ?
#
loop_
_entity_poly.entity_id
_entity_poly.type
_entity_poly.pdbx_seq_one_letter_code
_entity_poly.pdbx_strand_id
1 'polypeptide(L)'
;MEWGTGKCWEREPSETPAVQEHLGISVKGIIITIIDHILVFILASFFPMALTITASQGEQVTIPFRKKTMKEEDAVIYKNGSFIYSVPRHEVPELLEVNYSSVQLQDAGVYSARYIGGNHFTSAYTRLIVRRCDSQKWGPKCLASCPDCKNNGICHEDAGECICPPGFMGTTCEKACGENRFGRTCSESCKEDSGCKSYMFCLPDPYGCSCATGWKGLECDEACQPGSYGPDCKLKCSNCNNRGTCDRFKGCICHAGWHGLQCEKEGKAKVTLLREFRSKQKSRN
;
A
#
# COMPACT_ATOMS: atom_id res chain seq x y z
N MET A 1 22.28 10.65 -17.48
CA MET A 1 21.29 11.36 -16.67
C MET A 1 20.43 10.31 -15.99
N GLU A 2 20.98 9.74 -14.93
CA GLU A 2 20.38 8.66 -14.13
C GLU A 2 19.59 9.30 -12.99
N TRP A 3 18.33 8.91 -12.84
CA TRP A 3 17.52 9.30 -11.70
C TRP A 3 17.15 8.05 -10.88
N GLY A 4 17.80 7.95 -9.73
CA GLY A 4 17.16 7.58 -8.47
C GLY A 4 16.88 6.10 -8.23
N THR A 5 17.85 5.43 -7.61
CA THR A 5 17.71 4.16 -6.90
C THR A 5 16.54 4.18 -5.92
N GLY A 6 15.63 3.20 -6.00
CA GLY A 6 14.73 2.87 -4.91
C GLY A 6 15.57 2.41 -3.71
N LYS A 7 15.68 3.24 -2.68
CA LYS A 7 16.29 2.81 -1.42
C LYS A 7 15.21 2.09 -0.61
N CYS A 8 15.30 0.76 -0.54
CA CYS A 8 14.88 0.07 0.67
C CYS A 8 15.72 0.62 1.82
N TRP A 9 15.06 1.05 2.90
CA TRP A 9 15.75 1.41 4.13
C TRP A 9 16.32 0.13 4.73
N GLU A 10 17.63 -0.06 4.58
CA GLU A 10 18.38 -1.14 5.22
C GLU A 10 18.59 -0.81 6.71
N ARG A 11 18.46 -1.83 7.55
CA ARG A 11 18.82 -1.79 8.96
C ARG A 11 20.34 -1.91 9.06
N GLU A 12 21.06 -0.80 9.17
CA GLU A 12 22.47 -0.85 9.61
C GLU A 12 22.54 -0.96 11.15
N PRO A 13 23.42 -1.82 11.70
CA PRO A 13 23.56 -1.97 13.14
C PRO A 13 24.19 -0.71 13.73
N SER A 14 23.54 -0.21 14.79
CA SER A 14 23.94 0.82 15.74
C SER A 14 25.42 1.27 15.69
N GLU A 15 25.66 2.52 15.29
CA GLU A 15 26.73 3.38 15.82
C GLU A 15 26.40 4.86 15.53
N THR A 16 26.53 5.71 16.54
CA THR A 16 26.15 7.15 16.57
C THR A 16 27.21 8.08 15.92
N PRO A 17 27.05 9.43 15.90
CA PRO A 17 26.36 10.23 14.89
C PRO A 17 27.32 11.19 14.15
N ALA A 18 27.24 11.29 12.82
CA ALA A 18 27.82 12.44 12.11
C ALA A 18 27.15 12.70 10.75
N VAL A 19 26.46 13.84 10.68
CA VAL A 19 26.29 14.74 9.53
C VAL A 19 26.01 14.07 8.17
N GLN A 20 24.74 14.02 7.78
CA GLN A 20 24.40 14.48 6.42
C GLN A 20 22.96 14.96 6.31
N GLU A 21 22.86 16.27 6.20
CA GLU A 21 21.67 17.06 5.94
C GLU A 21 21.54 17.27 4.41
N HIS A 22 20.30 17.49 3.94
CA HIS A 22 19.87 17.94 2.60
C HIS A 22 19.53 16.88 1.54
N LEU A 23 18.27 16.41 1.56
CA LEU A 23 17.26 16.96 0.65
C LEU A 23 15.88 16.89 1.30
N GLY A 24 15.38 18.03 1.77
CA GLY A 24 14.12 18.16 2.48
C GLY A 24 12.93 18.43 1.56
N ILE A 25 11.76 17.95 1.98
CA ILE A 25 10.51 18.66 1.78
C ILE A 25 10.08 19.15 3.17
N SER A 26 10.02 20.48 3.32
CA SER A 26 9.56 21.15 4.54
C SER A 26 8.05 20.97 4.66
N VAL A 27 7.63 20.11 5.59
CA VAL A 27 6.34 20.24 6.26
C VAL A 27 6.69 20.63 7.68
N LYS A 28 6.57 21.91 8.01
CA LYS A 28 6.90 22.44 9.34
C LYS A 28 6.20 21.59 10.42
N GLY A 29 6.99 20.85 11.19
CA GLY A 29 6.63 20.45 12.55
C GLY A 29 6.25 19.00 12.82
N ILE A 30 6.48 18.03 11.93
CA ILE A 30 6.37 16.61 12.29
C ILE A 30 7.65 15.88 11.90
N ILE A 31 8.65 16.01 12.77
CA ILE A 31 9.65 14.97 12.99
C ILE A 31 8.90 13.86 13.72
N ILE A 32 8.31 12.90 12.99
CA ILE A 32 8.23 11.55 13.55
C ILE A 32 9.64 11.04 13.44
N THR A 33 10.30 10.93 14.57
CA THR A 33 11.58 10.26 14.72
C THR A 33 11.42 8.86 14.13
N ILE A 34 11.85 8.68 12.89
CA ILE A 34 12.09 7.37 12.28
C ILE A 34 13.48 6.93 12.78
N ILE A 35 13.59 6.76 14.09
CA ILE A 35 14.67 6.07 14.78
C ILE A 35 13.89 5.18 15.75
N ASP A 36 13.88 3.88 15.48
CA ASP A 36 13.03 2.84 16.09
C ASP A 36 11.55 2.80 15.65
N HIS A 37 11.32 2.35 14.40
CA HIS A 37 10.00 2.00 13.81
C HIS A 37 9.14 1.00 14.62
N ILE A 38 9.61 0.51 15.76
CA ILE A 38 8.95 -0.53 16.59
C ILE A 38 8.18 0.08 17.78
N LEU A 39 8.47 1.32 18.20
CA LEU A 39 8.00 1.82 19.52
C LEU A 39 6.69 2.63 19.52
N VAL A 40 6.19 3.09 18.37
CA VAL A 40 5.00 3.98 18.33
C VAL A 40 3.70 3.24 18.67
N PHE A 41 3.67 1.93 18.45
CA PHE A 41 2.44 1.15 18.47
C PHE A 41 2.27 0.25 19.69
N ILE A 42 3.36 -0.12 20.37
CA ILE A 42 3.29 -1.03 21.52
C ILE A 42 2.45 -0.39 22.64
N LEU A 43 2.64 0.91 22.87
CA LEU A 43 1.99 1.67 23.95
C LEU A 43 0.71 2.41 23.53
N ALA A 44 0.36 2.38 22.23
CA ALA A 44 -0.86 3.04 21.74
C ALA A 44 -2.11 2.28 22.20
N SER A 45 -3.14 3.02 22.63
CA SER A 45 -4.41 2.43 23.10
C SER A 45 -5.35 2.01 21.96
N PHE A 46 -5.10 2.56 20.77
CA PHE A 46 -5.76 2.22 19.52
C PHE A 46 -4.71 1.76 18.50
N PHE A 47 -5.18 1.15 17.42
CA PHE A 47 -4.34 0.74 16.32
C PHE A 47 -5.05 0.99 14.97
N PRO A 48 -4.40 1.64 13.99
CA PRO A 48 -5.02 1.88 12.70
C PRO A 48 -5.21 0.56 11.94
N MET A 49 -6.28 0.37 11.16
CA MET A 49 -6.34 -0.84 10.30
C MET A 49 -5.45 -0.75 9.06
N ALA A 50 -5.02 0.46 8.69
CA ALA A 50 -4.08 0.71 7.61
C ALA A 50 -3.26 1.97 7.92
N LEU A 51 -1.98 1.97 7.53
CA LEU A 51 -1.13 3.17 7.67
C LEU A 51 -1.59 4.29 6.73
N THR A 52 -2.04 3.93 5.53
CA THR A 52 -2.59 4.87 4.56
C THR A 52 -3.89 4.35 3.97
N ILE A 53 -4.80 5.27 3.68
CA ILE A 53 -6.03 5.02 2.94
C ILE A 53 -6.02 5.98 1.75
N THR A 54 -6.16 5.46 0.54
CA THR A 54 -6.28 6.28 -0.67
C THR A 54 -7.71 6.22 -1.18
N ALA A 55 -8.28 7.37 -1.45
CA ALA A 55 -9.60 7.53 -2.06
C ALA A 55 -9.56 8.61 -3.14
N SER A 56 -10.56 8.59 -4.02
CA SER A 56 -10.79 9.64 -5.01
C SER A 56 -11.83 10.63 -4.51
N GLN A 57 -11.75 11.88 -4.97
CA GLN A 57 -12.77 12.88 -4.64
C GLN A 57 -14.17 12.32 -4.95
N GLY A 58 -15.10 12.56 -4.02
CA GLY A 58 -16.48 12.08 -4.14
C GLY A 58 -16.73 10.68 -3.56
N GLU A 59 -15.70 9.87 -3.30
CA GLU A 59 -15.87 8.51 -2.76
C GLU A 59 -16.25 8.52 -1.26
N GLN A 60 -16.97 7.48 -0.84
CA GLN A 60 -17.24 7.22 0.57
C GLN A 60 -16.00 6.60 1.22
N VAL A 61 -15.58 7.14 2.37
CA VAL A 61 -14.38 6.69 3.08
C VAL A 61 -14.68 6.48 4.55
N THR A 62 -14.19 5.36 5.08
CA THR A 62 -14.17 5.06 6.51
C THR A 62 -12.73 4.93 6.95
N ILE A 63 -12.36 5.64 8.03
CA ILE A 63 -11.04 5.56 8.66
C ILE A 63 -11.20 4.82 9.99
N PRO A 64 -10.90 3.51 10.05
CA PRO A 64 -11.10 2.71 11.24
C PRO A 64 -9.85 2.61 12.12
N PHE A 65 -10.05 2.83 13.42
CA PHE A 65 -9.11 2.56 14.49
C PHE A 65 -9.65 1.45 15.38
N ARG A 66 -8.91 0.35 15.50
CA ARG A 66 -9.27 -0.73 16.41
C ARG A 66 -8.82 -0.41 17.82
N LYS A 67 -9.71 -0.57 18.78
CA LYS A 67 -9.40 -0.48 20.20
C LYS A 67 -8.48 -1.63 20.60
N LYS A 68 -7.33 -1.32 21.19
CA LYS A 68 -6.37 -2.31 21.70
C LYS A 68 -6.49 -2.49 23.21
N THR A 69 -6.68 -1.38 23.92
CA THR A 69 -6.78 -1.37 25.39
C THR A 69 -8.06 -0.65 25.78
N MET A 70 -8.83 -1.24 26.68
CA MET A 70 -10.00 -0.59 27.27
C MET A 70 -9.53 0.39 28.36
N LYS A 71 -9.96 1.65 28.26
CA LYS A 71 -9.82 2.64 29.34
C LYS A 71 -11.16 3.28 29.61
N GLU A 72 -11.38 3.57 30.89
CA GLU A 72 -12.52 4.33 31.39
C GLU A 72 -12.30 5.85 31.16
N GLU A 73 -12.09 6.23 29.90
CA GLU A 73 -11.81 7.59 29.43
C GLU A 73 -12.50 7.84 28.08
N ASP A 74 -12.74 9.11 27.72
CA ASP A 74 -13.26 9.47 26.40
C ASP A 74 -12.22 9.20 25.30
N ALA A 75 -12.67 8.70 24.16
CA ALA A 75 -11.83 8.57 22.98
C ALA A 75 -11.91 9.85 22.14
N VAL A 76 -10.79 10.29 21.58
CA VAL A 76 -10.68 11.54 20.82
C VAL A 76 -10.01 11.31 19.48
N ILE A 77 -10.57 11.91 18.43
CA ILE A 77 -10.02 11.92 17.07
C ILE A 77 -9.49 13.31 16.74
N TYR A 78 -8.29 13.35 16.17
CA TYR A 78 -7.67 14.55 15.61
C TYR A 78 -7.32 14.34 14.14
N LYS A 79 -7.25 15.44 13.38
CA LYS A 79 -6.70 15.52 12.03
C LYS A 79 -5.68 16.64 11.98
N ASN A 80 -4.45 16.33 11.58
CA ASN A 80 -3.32 17.27 11.56
C ASN A 80 -3.17 18.02 12.90
N GLY A 81 -3.44 17.34 14.02
CA GLY A 81 -3.42 17.92 15.37
C GLY A 81 -4.65 18.74 15.75
N SER A 82 -5.58 19.01 14.83
CA SER A 82 -6.85 19.69 15.11
C SER A 82 -7.92 18.69 15.55
N PHE A 83 -8.66 19.01 16.60
CA PHE A 83 -9.74 18.16 17.11
C PHE A 83 -10.87 18.00 16.08
N ILE A 84 -11.40 16.77 15.94
CA ILE A 84 -12.58 16.49 15.10
C ILE A 84 -13.80 16.21 15.99
N TYR A 85 -13.76 15.13 16.76
CA TYR A 85 -14.83 14.73 17.67
C TYR A 85 -14.30 13.81 18.79
N SER A 86 -15.12 13.62 19.81
CA SER A 86 -14.88 12.70 20.91
C SER A 86 -16.03 11.70 21.05
N VAL A 87 -15.72 10.52 21.58
CA VAL A 87 -16.71 9.50 21.94
C VAL A 87 -16.69 9.34 23.46
N PRO A 88 -17.84 9.46 24.15
CA PRO A 88 -17.92 9.29 25.59
C PRO A 88 -17.40 7.93 26.04
N ARG A 89 -16.70 7.92 27.18
CA ARG A 89 -16.11 6.76 27.85
C ARG A 89 -16.91 5.46 27.79
N HIS A 90 -18.21 5.51 28.10
CA HIS A 90 -19.07 4.31 28.17
C HIS A 90 -19.56 3.83 26.80
N GLU A 91 -19.30 4.58 25.75
CA GLU A 91 -19.78 4.35 24.39
C GLU A 91 -18.63 4.09 23.41
N VAL A 92 -17.37 3.99 23.88
CA VAL A 92 -16.21 3.80 23.02
C VAL A 92 -16.27 2.41 22.34
N PRO A 93 -16.49 2.36 21.01
CA PRO A 93 -16.68 1.12 20.29
C PRO A 93 -15.39 0.30 20.16
N GLU A 94 -15.51 -0.93 19.66
CA GLU A 94 -14.35 -1.75 19.31
C GLU A 94 -13.62 -1.22 18.06
N LEU A 95 -14.38 -0.70 17.10
CA LEU A 95 -13.87 0.01 15.93
C LEU A 95 -14.35 1.46 16.00
N LEU A 96 -13.40 2.36 16.24
CA LEU A 96 -13.63 3.80 16.23
C LEU A 96 -13.44 4.31 14.80
N GLU A 97 -14.51 4.81 14.20
CA GLU A 97 -14.55 5.10 12.76
C GLU A 97 -14.84 6.57 12.47
N VAL A 98 -14.02 7.17 11.61
CA VAL A 98 -14.32 8.46 10.97
C VAL A 98 -14.94 8.18 9.62
N ASN A 99 -16.19 8.60 9.41
CA ASN A 99 -16.95 8.31 8.19
C ASN A 99 -17.18 9.58 7.36
N TYR A 100 -16.79 9.54 6.10
CA TYR A 100 -17.08 10.55 5.09
C TYR A 100 -17.98 9.95 4.02
N SER A 101 -19.16 10.53 3.80
CA SER A 101 -20.07 10.10 2.72
C SER A 101 -19.56 10.50 1.34
N SER A 102 -18.81 11.60 1.25
CA SER A 102 -18.19 12.10 0.02
C SER A 102 -16.93 12.89 0.37
N VAL A 103 -15.76 12.27 0.16
CA VAL A 103 -14.47 12.85 0.55
C VAL A 103 -14.03 13.98 -0.39
N GLN A 104 -13.44 15.04 0.18
CA GLN A 104 -12.88 16.18 -0.54
C GLN A 104 -11.37 16.28 -0.34
N LEU A 105 -10.67 17.02 -1.20
CA LEU A 105 -9.22 17.22 -1.09
C LEU A 105 -8.78 17.74 0.28
N GLN A 106 -9.57 18.65 0.86
CA GLN A 106 -9.32 19.20 2.18
C GLN A 106 -9.39 18.17 3.29
N ASP A 107 -10.05 17.01 3.08
CA ASP A 107 -10.16 15.93 4.05
C ASP A 107 -8.87 15.11 4.17
N ALA A 108 -7.98 15.19 3.18
CA ALA A 108 -6.66 14.56 3.27
C ALA A 108 -5.85 15.04 4.48
N GLY A 109 -5.03 14.16 5.03
CA GLY A 109 -4.19 14.47 6.18
C GLY A 109 -3.89 13.27 7.07
N VAL A 110 -3.25 13.53 8.20
CA VAL A 110 -2.94 12.52 9.20
C VAL A 110 -4.01 12.56 10.28
N TYR A 111 -4.73 11.45 10.42
CA TYR A 111 -5.72 11.21 11.45
C TYR A 111 -5.06 10.49 12.62
N SER A 112 -5.44 10.88 13.83
CA SER A 112 -4.96 10.22 15.04
C SER A 112 -6.06 9.93 16.04
N ALA A 113 -6.00 8.76 16.66
CA ALA A 113 -6.93 8.31 17.69
C ALA A 113 -6.20 8.02 19.00
N ARG A 114 -6.73 8.53 20.11
CA ARG A 114 -6.23 8.24 21.47
C ARG A 114 -7.33 8.40 22.51
N TYR A 115 -7.09 7.92 23.72
CA TYR A 115 -7.88 8.37 24.87
C TYR A 115 -7.46 9.78 25.31
N ILE A 116 -8.39 10.51 25.93
CA ILE A 116 -8.21 11.92 26.28
C ILE A 116 -7.00 12.17 27.20
N GLY A 117 -6.71 11.27 28.14
CA GLY A 117 -5.55 11.36 29.04
C GLY A 117 -4.21 10.97 28.38
N GLY A 118 -4.24 10.49 27.14
CA GLY A 118 -3.04 10.17 26.37
C GLY A 118 -2.36 11.41 25.77
N ASN A 119 -1.25 11.18 25.06
CA ASN A 119 -0.50 12.19 24.32
C ASN A 119 -0.27 11.76 22.86
N HIS A 120 0.46 12.58 22.10
CA HIS A 120 0.80 12.29 20.70
C HIS A 120 1.54 10.94 20.54
N PHE A 121 2.48 10.62 21.43
CA PHE A 121 3.25 9.36 21.37
C PHE A 121 2.41 8.11 21.65
N THR A 122 1.29 8.24 22.37
CA THR A 122 0.33 7.14 22.62
C THR A 122 -0.82 7.09 21.62
N SER A 123 -0.76 7.91 20.56
CA SER A 123 -1.79 7.97 19.54
C SER A 123 -1.56 6.93 18.44
N ALA A 124 -2.65 6.37 17.95
CA ALA A 124 -2.68 5.64 16.69
C ALA A 124 -2.71 6.64 15.53
N TYR A 125 -2.06 6.34 14.40
CA TYR A 125 -2.00 7.24 13.25
C TYR A 125 -2.36 6.53 11.93
N THR A 126 -3.17 7.19 11.11
CA THR A 126 -3.47 6.80 9.72
C THR A 126 -3.43 8.04 8.84
N ARG A 127 -2.87 7.94 7.62
CA ARG A 127 -2.92 9.01 6.63
C ARG A 127 -4.02 8.75 5.60
N LEU A 128 -4.93 9.71 5.44
CA LEU A 128 -5.88 9.75 4.33
C LEU A 128 -5.26 10.54 3.16
N ILE A 129 -5.23 9.91 2.00
CA ILE A 129 -4.80 10.46 0.73
C ILE A 129 -6.04 10.60 -0.14
N VAL A 130 -6.31 11.81 -0.62
CA VAL A 130 -7.45 12.09 -1.49
C VAL A 130 -6.94 12.51 -2.85
N ARG A 131 -7.28 11.74 -3.88
CA ARG A 131 -7.01 12.09 -5.28
C ARG A 131 -7.92 13.23 -5.69
N ARG A 132 -7.39 14.20 -6.43
CA ARG A 132 -8.13 15.37 -6.93
C ARG A 132 -9.19 15.03 -7.95
N CYS A 133 -8.99 13.97 -8.72
CA CYS A 133 -9.95 13.54 -9.71
C CYS A 133 -10.84 12.43 -9.15
N ASP A 134 -12.06 12.37 -9.64
CA ASP A 134 -12.96 11.24 -9.42
C ASP A 134 -12.29 9.91 -9.83
N SER A 135 -12.88 8.82 -9.36
CA SER A 135 -12.42 7.47 -9.70
C SER A 135 -12.29 7.31 -11.22
N GLN A 136 -11.21 6.67 -11.67
CA GLN A 136 -10.91 6.44 -13.09
C GLN A 136 -10.69 7.71 -13.94
N LYS A 137 -10.48 8.89 -13.34
CA LYS A 137 -10.15 10.14 -14.05
C LYS A 137 -8.77 10.67 -13.70
N TRP A 138 -8.17 11.39 -14.65
CA TRP A 138 -6.88 12.07 -14.50
C TRP A 138 -6.76 13.29 -15.44
N GLY A 139 -5.66 14.00 -15.29
CA GLY A 139 -5.31 15.22 -16.01
C GLY A 139 -5.60 16.48 -15.18
N PRO A 140 -5.14 17.66 -15.65
CA PRO A 140 -5.29 18.91 -14.93
C PRO A 140 -6.76 19.31 -14.69
N LYS A 141 -7.67 18.83 -15.55
CA LYS A 141 -9.13 19.06 -15.46
C LYS A 141 -9.94 17.76 -15.23
N CYS A 142 -9.28 16.64 -14.92
CA CYS A 142 -9.95 15.35 -14.68
C CYS A 142 -10.84 14.85 -15.84
N LEU A 143 -10.53 15.22 -17.08
CA LEU A 143 -11.32 14.84 -18.26
C LEU A 143 -10.85 13.52 -18.89
N ALA A 144 -9.56 13.19 -18.74
CA ALA A 144 -8.98 11.99 -19.31
C ALA A 144 -9.31 10.77 -18.44
N SER A 145 -9.50 9.62 -19.08
CA SER A 145 -9.77 8.36 -18.38
C SER A 145 -8.47 7.64 -18.04
N CYS A 146 -8.40 7.10 -16.84
CA CYS A 146 -7.26 6.31 -16.38
C CYS A 146 -7.16 4.97 -17.13
N PRO A 147 -5.94 4.42 -17.27
CA PRO A 147 -5.78 3.03 -17.59
C PRO A 147 -6.41 2.15 -16.50
N ASP A 148 -6.86 0.97 -16.89
CA ASP A 148 -7.46 -0.03 -15.99
C ASP A 148 -6.37 -0.70 -15.13
N CYS A 149 -5.95 -0.01 -14.07
CA CYS A 149 -4.94 -0.48 -13.14
C CYS A 149 -5.45 -1.70 -12.36
N LYS A 150 -4.86 -2.87 -12.63
CA LYS A 150 -5.15 -4.13 -11.96
C LYS A 150 -4.38 -4.26 -10.65
N ASN A 151 -4.72 -5.30 -9.90
CA ASN A 151 -4.01 -5.73 -8.70
C ASN A 151 -3.86 -4.64 -7.63
N ASN A 152 -4.86 -3.77 -7.45
CA ASN A 152 -4.81 -2.59 -6.56
C ASN A 152 -3.76 -1.53 -6.96
N GLY A 153 -3.36 -1.47 -8.23
CA GLY A 153 -2.63 -0.32 -8.75
C GLY A 153 -3.47 0.96 -8.71
N ILE A 154 -2.82 2.09 -8.45
CA ILE A 154 -3.49 3.40 -8.37
C ILE A 154 -3.07 4.28 -9.54
N CYS A 155 -4.05 4.82 -10.27
CA CYS A 155 -3.79 5.77 -11.35
C CYS A 155 -3.33 7.12 -10.82
N HIS A 156 -2.17 7.59 -11.28
CA HIS A 156 -1.66 8.91 -10.95
C HIS A 156 -2.49 9.99 -11.65
N GLU A 157 -3.03 10.93 -10.87
CA GLU A 157 -3.96 11.96 -11.34
C GLU A 157 -3.33 12.99 -12.30
N ASP A 158 -2.02 13.26 -12.22
CA ASP A 158 -1.33 14.13 -13.17
C ASP A 158 -0.77 13.41 -14.40
N ALA A 159 -0.16 12.24 -14.22
CA ALA A 159 0.53 11.52 -15.29
C ALA A 159 -0.36 10.56 -16.09
N GLY A 160 -1.46 10.07 -15.50
CA GLY A 160 -2.32 9.07 -16.15
C GLY A 160 -1.72 7.67 -16.22
N GLU A 161 -0.64 7.40 -15.48
CA GLU A 161 0.02 6.11 -15.40
C GLU A 161 -0.35 5.38 -14.09
N CYS A 162 -0.34 4.04 -14.12
CA CYS A 162 -0.55 3.25 -12.90
C CYS A 162 0.71 3.20 -12.03
N ILE A 163 0.56 3.49 -10.75
CA ILE A 163 1.54 3.14 -9.73
C ILE A 163 1.22 1.73 -9.25
N CYS A 164 2.10 0.78 -9.56
CA CYS A 164 1.90 -0.62 -9.24
C CYS A 164 2.33 -0.97 -7.82
N PRO A 165 1.59 -1.86 -7.14
CA PRO A 165 1.97 -2.36 -5.83
C PRO A 165 3.30 -3.13 -5.88
N PRO A 166 4.03 -3.19 -4.74
CA PRO A 166 5.20 -4.05 -4.60
C PRO A 166 4.86 -5.52 -4.92
N GLY A 167 5.44 -6.02 -6.01
CA GLY A 167 5.18 -7.37 -6.54
C GLY A 167 4.45 -7.42 -7.88
N PHE A 168 4.04 -6.26 -8.43
CA PHE A 168 3.42 -6.15 -9.74
C PHE A 168 4.07 -5.07 -10.61
N MET A 169 4.00 -5.24 -11.92
CA MET A 169 4.51 -4.28 -12.90
C MET A 169 3.68 -4.28 -14.20
N GLY A 170 4.13 -3.47 -15.15
CA GLY A 170 3.46 -3.23 -16.43
C GLY A 170 2.59 -1.97 -16.37
N THR A 171 2.14 -1.50 -17.53
CA THR A 171 1.38 -0.25 -17.66
C THR A 171 0.04 -0.27 -16.91
N THR A 172 -0.50 -1.47 -16.66
CA THR A 172 -1.78 -1.75 -15.99
C THR A 172 -1.60 -2.61 -14.73
N CYS A 173 -0.36 -2.83 -14.27
CA CYS A 173 -0.06 -3.64 -13.07
C CYS A 173 -0.55 -5.10 -13.12
N GLU A 174 -0.80 -5.63 -14.31
CA GLU A 174 -1.30 -6.99 -14.51
C GLU A 174 -0.23 -8.08 -14.36
N LYS A 175 1.05 -7.73 -14.48
CA LYS A 175 2.15 -8.69 -14.50
C LYS A 175 2.76 -8.84 -13.11
N ALA A 176 2.65 -10.02 -12.53
CA ALA A 176 3.34 -10.35 -11.29
C ALA A 176 4.87 -10.41 -11.49
N CYS A 177 5.63 -9.88 -10.52
CA CYS A 177 7.09 -9.86 -10.51
C CYS A 177 7.73 -11.23 -10.27
N GLY A 178 6.97 -12.17 -9.68
CA GLY A 178 7.54 -13.36 -9.05
C GLY A 178 7.68 -13.17 -7.53
N GLU A 179 8.15 -14.22 -6.85
CA GLU A 179 8.29 -14.20 -5.39
C GLU A 179 9.39 -13.22 -4.96
N ASN A 180 9.11 -12.48 -3.88
CA ASN A 180 10.06 -11.59 -3.20
C ASN A 180 10.72 -10.50 -4.05
N ARG A 181 10.11 -10.13 -5.19
CA ARG A 181 10.58 -9.08 -6.09
C ARG A 181 9.67 -7.86 -6.06
N PHE A 182 10.24 -6.68 -6.19
CA PHE A 182 9.51 -5.42 -6.17
C PHE A 182 10.23 -4.35 -7.00
N GLY A 183 9.71 -3.13 -6.96
CA GLY A 183 10.16 -2.00 -7.78
C GLY A 183 9.43 -1.94 -9.12
N ARG A 184 9.53 -0.80 -9.80
CA ARG A 184 8.81 -0.51 -11.05
C ARG A 184 9.04 -1.55 -12.16
N THR A 185 10.22 -2.17 -12.16
CA THR A 185 10.65 -3.17 -13.15
C THR A 185 10.87 -4.56 -12.56
N CYS A 186 10.49 -4.80 -11.30
CA CYS A 186 10.73 -6.06 -10.59
C CYS A 186 12.22 -6.46 -10.50
N SER A 187 13.12 -5.48 -10.54
CA SER A 187 14.57 -5.70 -10.53
C SER A 187 15.14 -5.80 -9.11
N GLU A 188 14.39 -5.31 -8.12
CA GLU A 188 14.78 -5.35 -6.72
C GLU A 188 14.18 -6.58 -6.04
N SER A 189 14.88 -7.11 -5.03
CA SER A 189 14.46 -8.31 -4.29
C SER A 189 14.66 -8.13 -2.79
N CYS A 190 13.73 -8.65 -1.99
CA CYS A 190 13.84 -8.64 -0.54
C CYS A 190 15.00 -9.57 -0.11
N LYS A 191 15.91 -9.05 0.72
CA LYS A 191 17.22 -9.67 1.01
C LYS A 191 17.17 -10.77 2.08
N GLU A 192 16.07 -10.89 2.81
CA GLU A 192 15.95 -11.83 3.93
C GLU A 192 15.51 -13.23 3.49
N ASP A 193 15.91 -14.25 4.26
CA ASP A 193 15.50 -15.65 4.07
C ASP A 193 13.97 -15.84 4.13
N SER A 194 13.25 -14.89 4.74
CA SER A 194 11.80 -14.89 4.86
C SER A 194 11.07 -14.11 3.75
N GLY A 195 11.81 -13.60 2.75
CA GLY A 195 11.26 -12.80 1.67
C GLY A 195 10.95 -11.37 2.08
N CYS A 196 9.78 -10.85 1.67
CA CYS A 196 9.34 -9.49 2.02
C CYS A 196 8.53 -9.41 3.32
N LYS A 197 8.65 -10.41 4.22
CA LYS A 197 8.01 -10.38 5.53
C LYS A 197 8.57 -9.23 6.35
N SER A 198 7.72 -8.46 7.01
CA SER A 198 8.13 -7.29 7.79
C SER A 198 8.63 -6.09 6.99
N TYR A 199 8.39 -6.08 5.68
CA TYR A 199 8.66 -4.92 4.82
C TYR A 199 7.34 -4.19 4.52
N MET A 200 7.23 -2.96 5.04
CA MET A 200 6.22 -1.99 4.65
C MET A 200 6.76 -1.11 3.52
N PHE A 201 6.08 -1.09 2.39
CA PHE A 201 6.49 -0.31 1.22
C PHE A 201 5.61 0.93 1.10
N CYS A 202 6.23 2.11 1.09
CA CYS A 202 5.56 3.37 0.77
C CYS A 202 6.01 3.84 -0.63
N LEU A 203 5.06 3.99 -1.53
CA LEU A 203 5.29 4.48 -2.89
C LEU A 203 4.80 5.93 -3.01
N PRO A 204 5.17 6.65 -4.09
CA PRO A 204 4.72 8.02 -4.28
C PRO A 204 3.20 8.16 -4.22
N ASP A 205 2.73 9.29 -3.71
CA ASP A 205 1.31 9.64 -3.81
C ASP A 205 0.88 9.63 -5.29
N PRO A 206 -0.32 9.12 -5.60
CA PRO A 206 -1.40 8.78 -4.68
C PRO A 206 -1.39 7.36 -4.09
N TYR A 207 -0.34 6.55 -4.28
CA TYR A 207 -0.37 5.14 -3.85
C TYR A 207 -0.45 4.96 -2.32
N GLY A 208 0.39 5.64 -1.56
CA GLY A 208 0.48 5.47 -0.11
C GLY A 208 1.43 4.34 0.31
N CYS A 209 1.05 3.58 1.33
CA CYS A 209 1.83 2.49 1.89
C CYS A 209 1.03 1.18 1.94
N SER A 210 1.72 0.07 1.67
CA SER A 210 1.16 -1.28 1.79
C SER A 210 2.26 -2.31 2.06
N CYS A 211 1.86 -3.50 2.51
CA CYS A 211 2.73 -4.66 2.47
C CYS A 211 3.03 -5.09 1.02
N ALA A 212 4.10 -5.87 0.84
CA ALA A 212 4.32 -6.61 -0.38
C ALA A 212 3.15 -7.57 -0.67
N THR A 213 2.95 -7.89 -1.95
CA THR A 213 2.00 -8.94 -2.34
C THR A 213 2.21 -10.21 -1.52
N GLY A 214 1.13 -10.80 -1.04
CA GLY A 214 1.19 -12.00 -0.22
C GLY A 214 1.24 -11.73 1.29
N TRP A 215 1.55 -10.52 1.74
CA TRP A 215 1.65 -10.18 3.18
C TRP A 215 0.58 -9.18 3.60
N LYS A 216 0.20 -9.22 4.87
CA LYS A 216 -0.75 -8.28 5.49
C LYS A 216 -0.37 -8.02 6.95
N GLY A 217 -1.14 -7.16 7.60
CA GLY A 217 -0.86 -6.68 8.94
C GLY A 217 -0.01 -5.42 8.89
N LEU A 218 0.06 -4.67 9.99
CA LEU A 218 0.78 -3.39 10.02
C LEU A 218 2.29 -3.58 10.12
N GLU A 219 2.70 -4.75 10.58
CA GLU A 219 4.08 -5.22 10.55
C GLU A 219 4.34 -6.14 9.36
N CYS A 220 3.40 -6.34 8.43
CA CYS A 220 3.57 -7.20 7.24
C CYS A 220 4.14 -8.60 7.56
N ASP A 221 3.82 -9.14 8.72
CA ASP A 221 4.35 -10.38 9.27
C ASP A 221 3.36 -11.56 9.11
N GLU A 222 2.10 -11.25 8.80
CA GLU A 222 1.04 -12.21 8.56
C GLU A 222 0.95 -12.62 7.09
N ALA A 223 0.82 -13.93 6.86
CA ALA A 223 0.57 -14.47 5.53
C ALA A 223 -0.88 -14.31 5.05
N CYS A 224 -1.08 -14.14 3.74
CA CYS A 224 -2.40 -14.25 3.15
C CYS A 224 -3.03 -15.62 3.42
N GLN A 225 -4.33 -15.62 3.73
CA GLN A 225 -5.12 -16.84 3.83
C GLN A 225 -5.30 -17.46 2.43
N PRO A 226 -5.48 -18.79 2.33
CA PRO A 226 -5.76 -19.46 1.06
C PRO A 226 -6.92 -18.80 0.32
N GLY A 227 -6.72 -18.50 -0.97
CA GLY A 227 -7.71 -17.80 -1.80
C GLY A 227 -7.59 -16.27 -1.80
N SER A 228 -6.67 -15.68 -1.05
CA SER A 228 -6.34 -14.24 -1.10
C SER A 228 -4.91 -13.99 -1.59
N TYR A 229 -4.71 -12.85 -2.24
CA TYR A 229 -3.42 -12.44 -2.80
C TYR A 229 -3.33 -10.90 -2.87
N GLY A 230 -2.21 -10.39 -3.41
CA GLY A 230 -2.04 -8.95 -3.63
C GLY A 230 -1.53 -8.21 -2.40
N PRO A 231 -1.35 -6.88 -2.52
CA PRO A 231 -0.91 -6.04 -1.39
C PRO A 231 -1.95 -6.06 -0.27
N ASP A 232 -1.49 -6.21 0.97
CA ASP A 232 -2.31 -6.36 2.18
C ASP A 232 -3.35 -7.50 2.10
N CYS A 233 -3.16 -8.47 1.19
CA CYS A 233 -4.12 -9.55 0.90
C CYS A 233 -5.54 -9.06 0.53
N LYS A 234 -5.67 -7.86 -0.03
CA LYS A 234 -6.96 -7.24 -0.38
C LYS A 234 -7.62 -7.85 -1.62
N LEU A 235 -6.89 -8.63 -2.42
CA LEU A 235 -7.43 -9.29 -3.61
C LEU A 235 -7.86 -10.73 -3.29
N LYS A 236 -8.94 -11.17 -3.93
CA LYS A 236 -9.45 -12.54 -3.82
C LYS A 236 -9.34 -13.27 -5.15
N CYS A 237 -8.97 -14.54 -5.09
CA CYS A 237 -9.06 -15.45 -6.23
C CYS A 237 -10.50 -15.98 -6.32
N SER A 238 -11.16 -15.82 -7.47
CA SER A 238 -12.49 -16.38 -7.73
C SER A 238 -12.39 -17.85 -8.14
N ASN A 239 -11.67 -18.64 -7.34
CA ASN A 239 -11.25 -20.01 -7.63
C ASN A 239 -10.56 -20.20 -8.99
N CYS A 240 -10.04 -19.12 -9.59
CA CYS A 240 -9.39 -19.12 -10.89
C CYS A 240 -10.20 -19.86 -11.98
N ASN A 241 -11.54 -19.76 -11.93
CA ASN A 241 -12.47 -20.47 -12.80
C ASN A 241 -12.28 -22.00 -12.85
N ASN A 242 -11.75 -22.62 -11.79
CA ASN A 242 -11.33 -24.03 -11.74
C ASN A 242 -10.29 -24.41 -12.81
N ARG A 243 -9.57 -23.41 -13.34
CA ARG A 243 -8.60 -23.53 -14.44
C ARG A 243 -7.22 -23.07 -14.01
N GLY A 244 -6.95 -23.06 -12.71
CA GLY A 244 -5.69 -22.64 -12.13
C GLY A 244 -5.67 -22.76 -10.62
N THR A 245 -4.52 -22.43 -10.04
CA THR A 245 -4.29 -22.42 -8.59
C THR A 245 -4.11 -20.98 -8.12
N CYS A 246 -4.65 -20.66 -6.94
CA CYS A 246 -4.44 -19.35 -6.33
C CYS A 246 -3.11 -19.32 -5.57
N ASP A 247 -2.20 -18.47 -6.01
CA ASP A 247 -0.93 -18.17 -5.36
C ASP A 247 -1.02 -16.81 -4.67
N ARG A 248 -0.58 -16.73 -3.41
CA ARG A 248 -0.69 -15.50 -2.61
C ARG A 248 0.15 -14.34 -3.15
N PHE A 249 1.20 -14.60 -3.93
CA PHE A 249 2.07 -13.56 -4.50
C PHE A 249 1.61 -13.14 -5.90
N LYS A 250 1.19 -14.10 -6.72
CA LYS A 250 0.90 -13.89 -8.16
C LYS A 250 -0.58 -13.78 -8.49
N GLY A 251 -1.46 -14.25 -7.62
CA GLY A 251 -2.88 -14.47 -7.93
C GLY A 251 -3.09 -15.79 -8.66
N CYS A 252 -3.92 -15.81 -9.70
CA CYS A 252 -4.22 -17.05 -10.41
C CYS A 252 -3.08 -17.52 -11.32
N ILE A 253 -2.57 -18.72 -11.04
CA ILE A 253 -1.65 -19.45 -11.92
C ILE A 253 -2.48 -20.39 -12.78
N CYS A 254 -2.71 -19.99 -14.03
CA CYS A 254 -3.56 -20.72 -14.97
C CYS A 254 -2.91 -21.99 -15.54
N HIS A 255 -3.74 -22.99 -15.82
CA HIS A 255 -3.33 -24.17 -16.58
C HIS A 255 -2.95 -23.81 -18.02
N ALA A 256 -2.20 -24.70 -18.68
CA ALA A 256 -1.75 -24.48 -20.05
C ALA A 256 -2.93 -24.20 -21.00
N GLY A 257 -2.83 -23.13 -21.78
CA GLY A 257 -3.88 -22.68 -22.70
C GLY A 257 -4.88 -21.68 -22.11
N TRP A 258 -4.78 -21.35 -20.82
CA TRP A 258 -5.59 -20.34 -20.16
C TRP A 258 -4.75 -19.15 -19.69
N HIS A 259 -5.32 -17.95 -19.74
CA HIS A 259 -4.70 -16.74 -19.23
C HIS A 259 -5.76 -15.71 -18.80
N GLY A 260 -5.30 -14.55 -18.33
CA GLY A 260 -6.15 -13.55 -17.69
C GLY A 260 -5.98 -13.57 -16.18
N LEU A 261 -6.62 -12.61 -15.50
CA LEU A 261 -6.45 -12.43 -14.05
C LEU A 261 -7.11 -13.56 -13.24
N GLN A 262 -8.13 -14.21 -13.81
CA GLN A 262 -8.90 -15.29 -13.23
C GLN A 262 -8.94 -16.53 -14.15
N CYS A 263 -8.00 -16.64 -15.11
CA CYS A 263 -7.97 -17.72 -16.10
C CYS A 263 -9.23 -17.78 -16.99
N GLU A 264 -9.80 -16.61 -17.29
CA GLU A 264 -11.05 -16.46 -18.04
C GLU A 264 -10.87 -16.48 -19.56
N LYS A 265 -9.64 -16.34 -20.07
CA LYS A 265 -9.35 -16.27 -21.53
C LYS A 265 -8.64 -17.52 -22.02
N GLU A 266 -9.07 -18.04 -23.16
CA GLU A 266 -8.49 -19.19 -23.84
C GLU A 266 -7.47 -18.74 -24.90
N GLY A 267 -6.35 -19.46 -24.99
CA GLY A 267 -5.33 -19.26 -26.02
C GLY A 267 -3.91 -19.15 -25.44
N LYS A 268 -2.92 -19.04 -26.34
CA LYS A 268 -1.56 -18.69 -25.93
C LYS A 268 -1.56 -17.22 -25.53
N ALA A 269 -1.15 -16.89 -24.30
CA ALA A 269 -0.83 -15.51 -23.94
C ALA A 269 0.02 -14.92 -25.06
N LYS A 270 -0.31 -13.72 -25.57
CA LYS A 270 0.49 -13.06 -26.60
C LYS A 270 1.90 -12.86 -26.04
N VAL A 271 2.82 -13.78 -26.37
CA VAL A 271 4.22 -13.69 -26.01
C VAL A 271 4.83 -12.61 -26.91
N THR A 272 4.66 -11.35 -26.54
CA THR A 272 5.34 -10.24 -27.23
C THR A 272 6.83 -10.16 -26.86
N LEU A 273 7.36 -11.08 -26.06
CA LEU A 273 8.78 -11.10 -25.67
C LEU A 273 9.41 -12.50 -25.70
N LEU A 274 9.43 -13.15 -26.86
CA LEU A 274 10.41 -14.22 -27.18
C LEU A 274 10.77 -14.24 -28.68
N ARG A 275 10.83 -13.08 -29.35
CA ARG A 275 11.51 -12.99 -30.67
C ARG A 275 12.99 -12.59 -30.60
N GLU A 276 13.52 -12.25 -29.42
CA GLU A 276 14.94 -11.88 -29.29
C GLU A 276 15.88 -13.01 -28.84
N PHE A 277 15.37 -14.12 -28.30
CA PHE A 277 16.22 -15.26 -27.91
C PHE A 277 16.55 -16.22 -29.06
N ARG A 278 15.85 -16.14 -30.21
CA ARG A 278 16.09 -17.04 -31.34
C ARG A 278 17.15 -16.55 -32.34
N SER A 279 17.69 -15.33 -32.18
CA SER A 279 18.77 -14.84 -33.04
C SER A 279 20.19 -15.09 -32.48
N LYS A 280 20.35 -15.36 -31.18
CA LYS A 280 21.67 -15.57 -30.55
C LYS A 280 22.16 -17.02 -30.45
N GLN A 281 21.39 -18.01 -30.87
CA GLN A 281 21.85 -19.41 -30.98
C GLN A 281 22.16 -19.87 -32.42
N LYS A 282 22.05 -18.97 -33.41
CA LYS A 282 22.44 -19.27 -34.81
C LYS A 282 23.79 -18.64 -35.22
N SER A 283 24.56 -18.10 -34.26
CA SER A 283 25.89 -17.51 -34.47
C SER A 283 27.01 -18.15 -33.65
N ARG A 284 26.83 -19.40 -33.21
CA ARG A 284 27.93 -20.27 -32.78
C ARG A 284 27.87 -21.55 -33.62
N ASN A 285 28.17 -21.37 -34.91
CA ASN A 285 28.95 -22.34 -35.65
C ASN A 285 30.40 -22.20 -35.20
#